data_AF-A0A957RHX9-F1
#
_entry.id   AF-A0A957RHX9-F1
#
_cell.length_a   1.000
_cell.length_b   1.000
_cell.length_c   1.000
_cell.angle_alpha   90.00
_cell.angle_beta   90.00
_cell.angle_gamma   90.00
#
_symmetry.space_group_name_H-M   'P 1'
#
loop_
_entity.id
_entity.type
_entity.pdbx_description
1 polymer ?
#
loop_
_entity_poly.entity_id
_entity_poly.type
_entity_poly.pdbx_seq_one_letter_code
_entity_poly.pdbx_strand_id
1 'polypeptide(L)'
;DGARPLQLDVAEFLLGHARPSFVVGSLSLHSSREVVVAQSWVCCPLALFPPVHTMGRMPSASEQRTGYGPANPWGDDPREDSVVWDYDDEATAPFRRPGATTAPPPPPVTPAPRVDARTLAVQRSLDRALDEWWRRGVLPSNELLRDGLLVLEAGHDLDESQRTLLLRTALARRRGMLTALRYQTDPERTAVLLHEALLDPTRPLELGELQRLAQNDEQSAQWEPPLAELLRHEIDLGEAQKGAQATAALASLAAATALPAPAPAHLTEADTAWLEGETVPRGGRRWLRAVVLLLVLVGVGLAVVWWLQPRDTTMVDVPAGAYTVADPANPGATQEVSLSAFRADRYEVTVREYRACYERGVCPWPASSASATRANYLLDPAFSDFPMINVDWDSAGRYCRFAGKRLPSVFEWEVAAAFAPATNRMYRYPWGDEFSVQQANSAASGIGDTVQVGSYRPAGDSPLGAADVAGNVAEWTASAVEQDGVTSYLVKGGSFADEAPLLQPAASQMIAARTAADWLGFRCVQDAP
;
A
#
# COMPACT_ATOMS: atom_id res chain seq x y z
N ASP A 1 -40.90 -31.26 37.21
CA ASP A 1 -40.60 -32.73 37.25
C ASP A 1 -39.80 -33.11 36.01
N GLY A 2 -38.97 -34.15 35.98
CA GLY A 2 -38.62 -35.09 37.06
C GLY A 2 -37.39 -35.93 36.68
N ALA A 3 -36.56 -36.23 37.67
CA ALA A 3 -35.18 -36.71 37.58
C ALA A 3 -34.92 -38.12 36.98
N ARG A 4 -33.82 -38.19 36.19
CA ARG A 4 -32.68 -39.15 36.30
C ARG A 4 -32.98 -40.67 36.06
N PRO A 5 -32.13 -41.66 36.50
CA PRO A 5 -31.25 -42.35 35.53
C PRO A 5 -31.24 -43.88 35.68
N LEU A 6 -30.31 -44.58 35.01
CA LEU A 6 -29.85 -45.91 35.43
C LEU A 6 -28.39 -46.19 35.00
N GLN A 7 -27.73 -47.07 35.77
CA GLN A 7 -26.33 -47.50 35.68
C GLN A 7 -26.28 -48.98 36.14
N LEU A 8 -25.09 -49.61 36.21
CA LEU A 8 -24.83 -51.02 36.62
C LEU A 8 -25.10 -52.06 35.49
N ASP A 9 -24.38 -53.18 35.35
CA ASP A 9 -23.18 -53.66 36.07
C ASP A 9 -22.23 -54.58 35.23
N VAL A 10 -21.30 -55.28 35.90
CA VAL A 10 -20.03 -55.85 35.42
C VAL A 10 -20.00 -57.40 35.23
N ALA A 11 -19.00 -57.88 34.44
CA ALA A 11 -18.30 -59.20 34.43
C ALA A 11 -18.65 -60.34 33.43
N GLU A 12 -17.59 -60.73 32.70
CA GLU A 12 -17.02 -62.07 32.37
C GLU A 12 -17.82 -63.26 31.77
N PHE A 13 -17.17 -63.93 30.79
CA PHE A 13 -17.23 -65.39 30.57
C PHE A 13 -15.88 -65.91 29.98
N LEU A 14 -15.60 -67.21 30.08
CA LEU A 14 -14.24 -67.81 29.96
C LEU A 14 -14.06 -68.82 28.79
N LEU A 15 -12.82 -69.37 28.69
CA LEU A 15 -12.34 -70.58 27.95
C LEU A 15 -11.72 -70.33 26.54
N GLY A 16 -10.65 -71.02 26.08
CA GLY A 16 -9.66 -71.87 26.81
C GLY A 16 -8.82 -72.84 25.93
N HIS A 17 -7.49 -72.93 26.19
CA HIS A 17 -6.53 -74.04 25.84
C HIS A 17 -6.19 -74.29 24.33
N ALA A 18 -5.05 -74.92 23.91
CA ALA A 18 -3.69 -75.14 24.48
C ALA A 18 -2.66 -75.72 23.44
N ARG A 19 -1.34 -75.39 23.58
CA ARG A 19 -0.02 -76.16 23.46
C ARG A 19 0.19 -77.31 22.43
N PRO A 20 1.38 -78.00 22.28
CA PRO A 20 2.79 -77.81 22.77
C PRO A 20 3.84 -77.57 21.61
N SER A 21 5.16 -77.25 21.73
CA SER A 21 6.37 -77.82 22.44
C SER A 21 6.94 -79.12 21.79
N PHE A 22 8.25 -79.41 21.57
CA PHE A 22 9.59 -79.11 22.16
C PHE A 22 10.66 -78.82 21.04
N VAL A 23 11.78 -78.06 21.16
CA VAL A 23 13.01 -78.10 22.03
C VAL A 23 13.91 -79.33 21.73
N VAL A 24 15.23 -79.25 21.41
CA VAL A 24 16.45 -78.96 22.25
C VAL A 24 17.68 -78.49 21.41
N GLY A 25 18.72 -77.83 21.99
CA GLY A 25 20.10 -77.70 21.43
C GLY A 25 21.00 -76.64 22.13
N SER A 26 22.32 -76.88 22.33
CA SER A 26 23.22 -76.00 23.15
C SER A 26 24.74 -76.11 22.85
N LEU A 27 25.53 -75.02 23.05
CA LEU A 27 26.95 -75.00 23.51
C LEU A 27 27.61 -73.58 23.62
N SER A 28 27.82 -73.11 24.86
CA SER A 28 29.09 -72.61 25.48
C SER A 28 30.09 -71.57 24.88
N LEU A 29 30.35 -70.53 25.72
CA LEU A 29 31.66 -69.94 26.19
C LEU A 29 32.26 -68.63 25.59
N HIS A 30 32.55 -67.68 26.52
CA HIS A 30 33.54 -66.57 26.49
C HIS A 30 33.31 -65.40 25.49
N SER A 31 33.75 -64.14 25.71
CA SER A 31 34.30 -63.37 26.86
C SER A 31 34.63 -61.92 26.40
N SER A 32 34.61 -60.80 27.15
CA SER A 32 34.00 -60.33 28.43
C SER A 32 34.18 -58.79 28.54
N ARG A 33 33.68 -58.15 29.62
CA ARG A 33 33.73 -56.70 29.99
C ARG A 33 32.70 -55.82 29.26
N GLU A 34 31.80 -55.04 29.90
CA GLU A 34 31.89 -54.10 31.05
C GLU A 34 32.47 -52.72 30.64
N VAL A 35 31.96 -51.55 31.11
CA VAL A 35 31.11 -51.29 32.29
C VAL A 35 30.27 -49.98 32.17
N VAL A 36 29.04 -49.95 32.72
CA VAL A 36 28.27 -48.80 33.32
C VAL A 36 27.98 -47.53 32.45
N VAL A 37 26.74 -47.02 32.20
CA VAL A 37 25.53 -46.69 33.02
C VAL A 37 25.73 -45.42 33.89
N ALA A 38 24.85 -44.41 34.03
CA ALA A 38 23.74 -43.83 33.27
C ALA A 38 23.50 -42.38 33.81
N GLN A 39 22.35 -41.73 33.51
CA GLN A 39 21.52 -40.85 34.38
C GLN A 39 22.19 -39.91 35.44
N SER A 40 21.77 -38.65 35.71
CA SER A 40 20.56 -37.90 35.33
C SER A 40 20.57 -36.44 35.85
N TRP A 41 19.74 -35.56 35.27
CA TRP A 41 18.93 -34.51 35.93
C TRP A 41 19.57 -33.22 36.58
N VAL A 42 19.08 -32.06 36.08
CA VAL A 42 18.46 -30.93 36.84
C VAL A 42 19.32 -29.78 37.46
N CYS A 43 18.76 -28.56 37.29
CA CYS A 43 18.96 -27.27 37.99
C CYS A 43 20.19 -26.36 37.73
N CYS A 44 19.88 -25.06 37.55
CA CYS A 44 20.74 -23.90 37.86
C CYS A 44 20.67 -23.58 39.37
N PRO A 45 21.57 -22.74 39.94
CA PRO A 45 21.39 -21.28 39.87
C PRO A 45 22.70 -20.46 39.76
N LEU A 46 22.62 -19.15 40.03
CA LEU A 46 23.63 -18.10 39.80
C LEU A 46 24.71 -17.95 40.90
N ALA A 47 25.87 -17.37 40.49
CA ALA A 47 26.52 -16.16 41.04
C ALA A 47 27.98 -16.23 41.58
N LEU A 48 28.65 -15.06 41.46
CA LEU A 48 29.79 -14.49 42.21
C LEU A 48 31.24 -14.48 41.64
N PHE A 49 31.79 -13.25 41.67
CA PHE A 49 33.17 -12.70 41.49
C PHE A 49 34.03 -12.91 42.77
N PRO A 50 35.30 -12.42 42.97
CA PRO A 50 36.14 -11.35 42.34
C PRO A 50 37.53 -11.87 41.87
N PRO A 51 38.67 -11.12 41.71
CA PRO A 51 39.04 -9.67 41.83
C PRO A 51 39.52 -9.05 40.46
N VAL A 52 39.95 -7.78 40.27
CA VAL A 52 40.55 -6.66 41.07
C VAL A 52 42.08 -6.82 41.32
N HIS A 53 42.97 -5.83 41.18
CA HIS A 53 42.84 -4.37 40.91
C HIS A 53 43.50 -3.97 39.54
N THR A 54 44.27 -2.89 39.23
CA THR A 54 44.96 -1.83 40.00
C THR A 54 45.07 -0.48 39.24
N MET A 55 44.78 0.62 39.97
CA MET A 55 45.15 2.07 39.88
C MET A 55 45.98 2.66 38.71
N GLY A 56 45.87 3.95 38.36
CA GLY A 56 45.13 5.12 38.93
C GLY A 56 45.25 6.35 37.99
N ARG A 57 44.66 7.55 38.25
CA ARG A 57 44.45 8.29 39.51
C ARG A 57 43.31 9.34 39.38
N MET A 58 42.66 9.71 40.49
CA MET A 58 41.62 10.74 40.69
C MET A 58 42.19 12.01 41.38
N PRO A 59 41.43 13.06 41.80
CA PRO A 59 39.99 13.37 41.68
C PRO A 59 39.76 14.55 40.69
N SER A 60 38.75 15.45 40.69
CA SER A 60 37.56 15.80 41.50
C SER A 60 36.47 16.40 40.54
N ALA A 61 35.37 17.10 40.88
CA ALA A 61 34.79 17.70 42.10
C ALA A 61 33.23 17.84 41.98
N SER A 62 32.57 18.65 42.82
CA SER A 62 31.13 18.99 42.74
C SER A 62 30.82 20.37 43.32
N GLU A 63 29.95 21.19 42.70
CA GLU A 63 29.23 22.26 43.40
C GLU A 63 27.95 22.73 42.65
N GLN A 64 27.16 23.62 43.26
CA GLN A 64 25.81 24.00 42.82
C GLN A 64 25.69 25.49 42.44
N ARG A 65 24.68 25.77 41.60
CA ARG A 65 23.86 27.01 41.54
C ARG A 65 24.48 28.36 41.12
N THR A 66 23.79 28.94 40.12
CA THR A 66 23.43 30.37 39.96
C THR A 66 24.51 31.45 39.80
N GLY A 67 24.48 32.14 38.66
CA GLY A 67 25.16 33.43 38.47
C GLY A 67 24.88 34.05 37.09
N TYR A 68 24.21 35.19 37.08
CA TYR A 68 24.03 36.20 36.02
C TYR A 68 24.96 36.16 34.78
N GLY A 69 24.39 36.40 33.59
CA GLY A 69 25.12 37.01 32.44
C GLY A 69 25.18 38.54 32.56
N PRO A 70 25.40 39.33 31.49
CA PRO A 70 25.60 38.95 30.07
C PRO A 70 26.93 39.49 29.48
N ALA A 71 27.21 39.21 28.20
CA ALA A 71 27.85 40.15 27.25
C ALA A 71 27.96 39.55 25.84
N ASN A 72 27.51 40.28 24.81
CA ASN A 72 28.07 40.16 23.47
C ASN A 72 29.38 40.98 23.41
N PRO A 73 30.49 40.44 22.90
CA PRO A 73 31.57 41.26 22.37
C PRO A 73 31.22 41.73 20.94
N TRP A 74 31.65 42.95 20.60
CA TRP A 74 31.34 43.72 19.37
C TRP A 74 29.99 44.45 19.36
N GLY A 75 30.05 45.73 19.69
CA GLY A 75 29.08 46.76 19.28
C GLY A 75 29.84 48.04 18.93
N ASP A 76 29.23 48.86 18.06
CA ASP A 76 29.21 50.34 17.94
C ASP A 76 30.55 51.12 18.07
N ASP A 77 30.83 52.20 17.34
CA ASP A 77 30.04 53.40 17.00
C ASP A 77 30.92 54.32 16.08
N PRO A 78 30.56 55.54 15.64
CA PRO A 78 29.31 56.06 15.06
C PRO A 78 29.45 56.46 13.56
N ARG A 79 28.32 56.50 12.84
CA ARG A 79 27.86 57.54 11.86
C ARG A 79 26.96 56.94 10.77
N GLU A 80 25.65 56.99 10.98
CA GLU A 80 24.67 56.83 9.90
C GLU A 80 23.70 58.02 9.91
N ASP A 81 23.79 58.88 8.88
CA ASP A 81 22.79 59.89 8.58
C ASP A 81 21.86 59.36 7.47
N SER A 82 20.61 59.08 7.84
CA SER A 82 19.42 58.99 6.97
C SER A 82 19.51 58.17 5.65
N VAL A 83 18.99 56.95 5.66
CA VAL A 83 18.18 56.42 4.54
C VAL A 83 16.85 55.92 5.11
N VAL A 84 15.78 56.67 4.84
CA VAL A 84 14.41 56.27 5.19
C VAL A 84 13.86 55.39 4.06
N TRP A 85 13.27 54.24 4.42
CA TRP A 85 12.51 53.39 3.51
C TRP A 85 11.03 53.46 3.88
N ASP A 86 10.29 54.37 3.25
CA ASP A 86 8.83 54.39 3.31
C ASP A 86 8.26 53.19 2.53
N TYR A 87 7.27 52.54 3.14
CA TYR A 87 6.39 51.56 2.49
C TYR A 87 4.97 52.15 2.48
N ASP A 88 4.70 52.99 1.49
CA ASP A 88 3.41 53.66 1.31
C ASP A 88 2.33 52.72 0.73
N ASP A 89 1.08 52.93 1.16
CA ASP A 89 -0.12 52.23 0.69
C ASP A 89 -0.59 52.75 -0.69
N GLU A 90 -0.33 52.01 -1.78
CA GLU A 90 -1.01 52.22 -3.07
C GLU A 90 -1.68 50.94 -3.63
N ALA A 91 -2.74 50.49 -2.95
CA ALA A 91 -3.60 49.39 -3.41
C ALA A 91 -5.01 49.83 -3.87
N THR A 92 -5.22 51.10 -4.29
CA THR A 92 -6.57 51.58 -4.66
C THR A 92 -6.65 52.66 -5.77
N ALA A 93 -5.98 52.50 -6.92
CA ALA A 93 -6.14 53.42 -8.07
C ALA A 93 -6.17 52.70 -9.45
N PRO A 94 -7.01 53.13 -10.43
CA PRO A 94 -7.19 52.41 -11.70
C PRO A 94 -6.22 52.86 -12.82
N PHE A 95 -5.25 52.02 -13.16
CA PHE A 95 -4.30 52.28 -14.25
C PHE A 95 -4.96 52.21 -15.65
N ARG A 96 -5.30 53.37 -16.23
CA ARG A 96 -5.56 53.50 -17.67
C ARG A 96 -4.25 53.39 -18.45
N ARG A 97 -4.11 52.41 -19.35
CA ARG A 97 -3.00 52.35 -20.31
C ARG A 97 -3.25 53.30 -21.49
N PRO A 98 -2.34 54.24 -21.81
CA PRO A 98 -2.30 54.88 -23.13
C PRO A 98 -1.63 53.95 -24.16
N GLY A 99 -2.06 54.00 -25.42
CA GLY A 99 -1.45 53.24 -26.52
C GLY A 99 -2.08 51.85 -26.73
N ALA A 100 -3.19 51.81 -27.47
CA ALA A 100 -3.78 50.56 -27.93
C ALA A 100 -3.24 50.18 -29.32
N THR A 101 -2.22 49.32 -29.36
CA THR A 101 -1.81 48.61 -30.58
C THR A 101 -2.42 47.21 -30.54
N THR A 102 -3.25 46.86 -31.51
CA THR A 102 -3.96 45.57 -31.54
C THR A 102 -2.98 44.41 -31.74
N ALA A 103 -2.87 43.53 -30.75
CA ALA A 103 -2.18 42.25 -30.94
C ALA A 103 -2.92 41.41 -32.01
N PRO A 104 -2.20 40.66 -32.86
CA PRO A 104 -2.84 39.72 -33.78
C PRO A 104 -3.56 38.61 -32.99
N PRO A 105 -4.65 38.03 -33.54
CA PRO A 105 -5.32 36.91 -32.89
C PRO A 105 -4.38 35.72 -32.76
N PRO A 106 -4.51 34.90 -31.69
CA PRO A 106 -3.73 33.67 -31.57
C PRO A 106 -4.02 32.73 -32.74
N PRO A 107 -3.06 31.88 -33.15
CA PRO A 107 -3.31 30.88 -34.18
C PRO A 107 -4.45 29.94 -33.73
N PRO A 108 -5.26 29.42 -34.67
CA PRO A 108 -6.35 28.52 -34.33
C PRO A 108 -5.79 27.28 -33.63
N VAL A 109 -6.19 27.07 -32.37
CA VAL A 109 -5.83 25.87 -31.61
C VAL A 109 -6.49 24.68 -32.30
N THR A 110 -5.69 23.89 -33.01
CA THR A 110 -6.13 22.60 -33.54
C THR A 110 -6.66 21.78 -32.38
N PRO A 111 -7.93 21.32 -32.39
CA PRO A 111 -8.44 20.50 -31.31
C PRO A 111 -7.58 19.22 -31.24
N ALA A 112 -7.14 18.86 -30.03
CA ALA A 112 -6.45 17.61 -29.80
C ALA A 112 -7.26 16.44 -30.38
N PRO A 113 -6.61 15.41 -30.96
CA PRO A 113 -7.30 14.27 -31.54
C PRO A 113 -8.24 13.68 -30.48
N ARG A 114 -9.54 13.62 -30.81
CA ARG A 114 -10.54 13.12 -29.87
C ARG A 114 -10.35 11.63 -29.69
N VAL A 115 -9.68 11.25 -28.60
CA VAL A 115 -9.61 9.86 -28.13
C VAL A 115 -11.05 9.34 -28.01
N ASP A 116 -11.34 8.21 -28.63
CA ASP A 116 -12.71 7.71 -28.67
C ASP A 116 -13.23 7.35 -27.28
N ALA A 117 -14.55 7.47 -27.09
CA ALA A 117 -15.21 7.13 -25.85
C ALA A 117 -15.01 5.65 -25.47
N ARG A 118 -14.81 4.74 -26.44
CA ARG A 118 -14.43 3.35 -26.17
C ARG A 118 -13.00 3.26 -25.64
N THR A 119 -12.03 3.91 -26.26
CA THR A 119 -10.62 3.92 -25.81
C THR A 119 -10.52 4.41 -24.36
N LEU A 120 -11.20 5.52 -24.04
CA LEU A 120 -11.29 6.06 -22.68
C LEU A 120 -12.03 5.12 -21.71
N ALA A 121 -12.93 4.25 -22.18
CA ALA A 121 -13.58 3.23 -21.35
C ALA A 121 -12.68 2.00 -21.11
N VAL A 122 -11.82 1.65 -22.06
CA VAL A 122 -10.82 0.58 -21.92
C VAL A 122 -9.70 0.99 -20.97
N GLN A 123 -9.11 2.19 -21.14
CA GLN A 123 -8.11 2.76 -20.22
C GLN A 123 -8.63 2.72 -18.76
N ARG A 124 -9.79 3.34 -18.49
CA ARG A 124 -10.47 3.31 -17.16
C ARG A 124 -10.93 1.92 -16.70
N SER A 125 -10.77 0.88 -17.50
CA SER A 125 -10.99 -0.51 -17.09
C SER A 125 -9.67 -1.23 -16.82
N LEU A 126 -8.60 -0.91 -17.55
CA LEU A 126 -7.23 -1.33 -17.25
C LEU A 126 -6.76 -0.72 -15.92
N ASP A 127 -7.04 0.56 -15.65
CA ASP A 127 -6.72 1.23 -14.38
C ASP A 127 -7.28 0.44 -13.19
N ARG A 128 -8.59 0.15 -13.23
CA ARG A 128 -9.27 -0.64 -12.18
C ARG A 128 -8.70 -2.05 -12.07
N ALA A 129 -8.32 -2.68 -13.18
CA ALA A 129 -7.68 -3.99 -13.16
C ALA A 129 -6.23 -3.94 -12.64
N LEU A 130 -5.55 -2.78 -12.75
CA LEU A 130 -4.26 -2.51 -12.14
C LEU A 130 -4.41 -2.43 -10.61
N ASP A 131 -5.44 -1.72 -10.12
CA ASP A 131 -5.77 -1.68 -8.69
C ASP A 131 -6.15 -3.06 -8.13
N GLU A 132 -6.85 -3.89 -8.91
CA GLU A 132 -7.22 -5.27 -8.53
C GLU A 132 -6.02 -6.22 -8.58
N TRP A 133 -5.09 -6.02 -9.51
CA TRP A 133 -3.84 -6.76 -9.58
C TRP A 133 -2.90 -6.41 -8.42
N TRP A 134 -2.65 -5.13 -8.14
CA TRP A 134 -1.80 -4.70 -7.03
C TRP A 134 -2.33 -5.18 -5.67
N ARG A 135 -3.63 -5.09 -5.41
CA ARG A 135 -4.21 -5.48 -4.12
C ARG A 135 -4.39 -6.98 -3.91
N ARG A 136 -4.56 -7.77 -4.98
CA ARG A 136 -5.02 -9.18 -4.88
C ARG A 136 -4.33 -10.16 -5.83
N GLY A 137 -3.36 -9.72 -6.63
CA GLY A 137 -2.74 -10.52 -7.70
C GLY A 137 -3.68 -10.88 -8.86
N VAL A 138 -4.89 -10.29 -8.92
CA VAL A 138 -5.93 -10.66 -9.88
C VAL A 138 -5.61 -10.02 -11.24
N LEU A 139 -5.16 -10.84 -12.19
CA LEU A 139 -4.91 -10.40 -13.57
C LEU A 139 -6.24 -10.21 -14.35
N PRO A 140 -6.34 -9.19 -15.23
CA PRO A 140 -7.48 -8.91 -16.09
C PRO A 140 -8.20 -10.10 -16.73
N SER A 141 -9.47 -9.87 -17.07
CA SER A 141 -10.27 -10.81 -17.89
C SER A 141 -9.71 -10.93 -19.30
N ASN A 142 -10.03 -12.03 -19.99
CA ASN A 142 -9.64 -12.21 -21.40
C ASN A 142 -10.27 -11.15 -22.32
N GLU A 143 -11.42 -10.58 -21.93
CA GLU A 143 -12.12 -9.52 -22.65
C GLU A 143 -11.36 -8.19 -22.52
N LEU A 144 -10.98 -7.81 -21.29
CA LEU A 144 -10.22 -6.59 -21.04
C LEU A 144 -8.79 -6.68 -21.59
N LEU A 145 -8.15 -7.86 -21.56
CA LEU A 145 -6.90 -8.11 -22.28
C LEU A 145 -7.09 -7.86 -23.79
N ARG A 146 -8.13 -8.40 -24.40
CA ARG A 146 -8.42 -8.23 -25.83
C ARG A 146 -8.66 -6.75 -26.17
N ASP A 147 -9.54 -6.07 -25.44
CA ASP A 147 -9.84 -4.66 -25.70
C ASP A 147 -8.62 -3.75 -25.48
N GLY A 148 -7.79 -4.03 -24.47
CA GLY A 148 -6.54 -3.30 -24.22
C GLY A 148 -5.51 -3.47 -25.35
N LEU A 149 -5.35 -4.68 -25.88
CA LEU A 149 -4.49 -4.93 -27.04
C LEU A 149 -5.04 -4.26 -28.31
N LEU A 150 -6.36 -4.26 -28.52
CA LEU A 150 -7.00 -3.55 -29.63
C LEU A 150 -6.83 -2.03 -29.57
N VAL A 151 -6.71 -1.44 -28.37
CA VAL A 151 -6.39 -0.01 -28.22
C VAL A 151 -4.96 0.28 -28.70
N LEU A 152 -3.99 -0.56 -28.35
CA LEU A 152 -2.61 -0.44 -28.83
C LEU A 152 -2.51 -0.64 -30.34
N GLU A 153 -3.16 -1.68 -30.89
CA GLU A 153 -3.23 -1.96 -32.33
C GLU A 153 -3.94 -0.84 -33.11
N ALA A 154 -4.84 -0.07 -32.48
CA ALA A 154 -5.46 1.13 -33.06
C ALA A 154 -4.54 2.38 -33.04
N GLY A 155 -3.31 2.28 -32.53
CA GLY A 155 -2.37 3.40 -32.44
C GLY A 155 -2.72 4.41 -31.35
N HIS A 156 -3.39 3.97 -30.27
CA HIS A 156 -3.63 4.78 -29.09
C HIS A 156 -2.70 4.36 -27.95
N ASP A 157 -2.08 5.35 -27.30
CA ASP A 157 -1.19 5.09 -26.17
C ASP A 157 -1.95 4.56 -24.94
N LEU A 158 -1.28 3.63 -24.25
CA LEU A 158 -1.57 3.20 -22.90
C LEU A 158 -0.32 3.51 -22.05
N ASP A 159 -0.47 3.78 -20.76
CA ASP A 159 0.69 4.04 -19.91
C ASP A 159 1.56 2.78 -19.71
N GLU A 160 2.78 2.95 -19.19
CA GLU A 160 3.71 1.84 -18.99
C GLU A 160 3.17 0.77 -18.03
N SER A 161 2.36 1.15 -17.03
CA SER A 161 1.78 0.23 -16.05
C SER A 161 0.65 -0.58 -16.69
N GLN A 162 -0.24 0.07 -17.45
CA GLN A 162 -1.26 -0.61 -18.28
C GLN A 162 -0.61 -1.60 -19.26
N ARG A 163 0.48 -1.22 -19.93
CA ARG A 163 1.23 -2.09 -20.86
C ARG A 163 1.97 -3.23 -20.15
N THR A 164 2.55 -2.97 -18.97
CA THR A 164 3.12 -3.98 -18.06
C THR A 164 2.07 -5.02 -17.66
N LEU A 165 0.88 -4.56 -17.25
CA LEU A 165 -0.23 -5.43 -16.84
C LEU A 165 -0.78 -6.26 -18.00
N LEU A 166 -0.91 -5.65 -19.19
CA LEU A 166 -1.33 -6.36 -20.40
C LEU A 166 -0.34 -7.46 -20.78
N LEU A 167 0.97 -7.21 -20.75
CA LEU A 167 1.97 -8.26 -21.02
C LEU A 167 1.98 -9.34 -19.93
N ARG A 168 1.96 -8.98 -18.65
CA ARG A 168 1.86 -9.94 -17.53
C ARG A 168 0.61 -10.83 -17.66
N THR A 169 -0.51 -10.25 -18.07
CA THR A 169 -1.76 -11.00 -18.34
C THR A 169 -1.65 -11.87 -19.58
N ALA A 170 -1.10 -11.33 -20.69
CA ALA A 170 -0.91 -12.05 -21.94
C ALA A 170 -0.07 -13.33 -21.74
N LEU A 171 1.04 -13.20 -21.00
CA LEU A 171 1.91 -14.29 -20.59
C LEU A 171 1.16 -15.30 -19.72
N ALA A 172 0.53 -14.89 -18.62
CA ALA A 172 -0.19 -15.82 -17.73
C ALA A 172 -1.37 -16.56 -18.41
N ARG A 173 -2.06 -15.90 -19.34
CA ARG A 173 -3.18 -16.47 -20.11
C ARG A 173 -2.73 -17.29 -21.33
N ARG A 174 -1.50 -17.08 -21.84
CA ARG A 174 -0.99 -17.54 -23.16
C ARG A 174 -1.83 -17.03 -24.33
N ARG A 175 -2.10 -15.72 -24.37
CA ARG A 175 -2.93 -15.07 -25.40
C ARG A 175 -2.42 -13.67 -25.70
N GLY A 176 -2.32 -13.29 -26.97
CA GLY A 176 -1.91 -11.93 -27.37
C GLY A 176 -0.48 -11.56 -26.96
N MET A 177 0.37 -12.54 -26.59
CA MET A 177 1.71 -12.30 -26.05
C MET A 177 2.58 -11.47 -27.00
N LEU A 178 2.55 -11.79 -28.30
CA LEU A 178 3.33 -11.05 -29.31
C LEU A 178 2.86 -9.60 -29.47
N THR A 179 1.55 -9.35 -29.55
CA THR A 179 1.00 -7.99 -29.57
C THR A 179 1.41 -7.24 -28.30
N ALA A 180 1.24 -7.83 -27.12
CA ALA A 180 1.60 -7.20 -25.85
C ALA A 180 3.08 -6.83 -25.77
N LEU A 181 3.96 -7.69 -26.31
CA LEU A 181 5.42 -7.50 -26.31
C LEU A 181 5.85 -6.34 -27.21
N ARG A 182 5.30 -6.26 -28.44
CA ARG A 182 5.61 -5.24 -29.45
C ARG A 182 5.41 -3.80 -28.98
N TYR A 183 4.52 -3.58 -28.01
CA TYR A 183 4.19 -2.25 -27.47
C TYR A 183 4.88 -1.92 -26.13
N GLN A 184 5.71 -2.79 -25.56
CA GLN A 184 6.54 -2.39 -24.41
C GLN A 184 7.59 -1.35 -24.85
N THR A 185 8.01 -0.49 -23.92
CA THR A 185 9.11 0.48 -24.15
C THR A 185 10.26 0.37 -23.14
N ASP A 186 10.14 -0.51 -22.15
CA ASP A 186 11.16 -0.82 -21.15
C ASP A 186 11.68 -2.25 -21.34
N PRO A 187 12.87 -2.45 -21.96
CA PRO A 187 13.38 -3.79 -22.26
C PRO A 187 13.87 -4.55 -21.03
N GLU A 188 14.30 -3.86 -19.97
CA GLU A 188 14.72 -4.49 -18.71
C GLU A 188 13.50 -5.02 -17.95
N ARG A 189 12.43 -4.24 -17.86
CA ARG A 189 11.14 -4.70 -17.31
C ARG A 189 10.53 -5.82 -18.14
N THR A 190 10.63 -5.73 -19.47
CA THR A 190 10.17 -6.80 -20.38
C THR A 190 10.91 -8.11 -20.11
N ALA A 191 12.23 -8.05 -19.91
CA ALA A 191 13.03 -9.18 -19.48
C ALA A 191 12.61 -9.73 -18.11
N VAL A 192 12.35 -8.88 -17.11
CA VAL A 192 11.86 -9.33 -15.80
C VAL A 192 10.51 -10.04 -15.91
N LEU A 193 9.56 -9.52 -16.70
CA LEU A 193 8.26 -10.18 -16.93
C LEU A 193 8.39 -11.53 -17.64
N LEU A 194 9.29 -11.64 -18.62
CA LEU A 194 9.58 -12.91 -19.29
C LEU A 194 10.30 -13.89 -18.36
N HIS A 195 11.20 -13.42 -17.50
CA HIS A 195 11.90 -14.22 -16.48
C HIS A 195 10.92 -14.80 -15.45
N GLU A 196 10.04 -13.96 -14.88
CA GLU A 196 8.94 -14.40 -14.01
C GLU A 196 8.06 -15.45 -14.69
N ALA A 197 7.65 -15.21 -15.95
CA ALA A 197 6.80 -16.14 -16.69
C ALA A 197 7.51 -17.46 -17.03
N LEU A 198 8.83 -17.45 -17.26
CA LEU A 198 9.63 -18.64 -17.52
C LEU A 198 9.82 -19.50 -16.28
N LEU A 199 9.92 -18.91 -15.09
CA LEU A 199 10.20 -19.60 -13.83
C LEU A 199 8.97 -19.81 -12.92
N ASP A 200 7.77 -19.42 -13.38
CA ASP A 200 6.50 -19.69 -12.70
C ASP A 200 6.38 -21.19 -12.34
N PRO A 201 6.32 -21.55 -11.04
CA PRO A 201 6.30 -22.95 -10.60
C PRO A 201 4.95 -23.66 -10.86
N THR A 202 3.93 -22.90 -11.27
CA THR A 202 2.57 -23.40 -11.55
C THR A 202 2.28 -23.51 -13.05
N ARG A 203 2.80 -22.58 -13.86
CA ARG A 203 2.54 -22.53 -15.32
C ARG A 203 3.68 -21.85 -16.11
N PRO A 204 4.90 -22.44 -16.14
CA PRO A 204 6.07 -21.83 -16.79
C PRO A 204 5.89 -21.68 -18.31
N LEU A 205 6.39 -20.57 -18.87
CA LEU A 205 6.39 -20.27 -20.30
C LEU A 205 7.14 -21.37 -21.05
N GLU A 206 6.52 -21.97 -22.07
CA GLU A 206 7.16 -23.06 -22.80
C GLU A 206 8.33 -22.51 -23.63
N LEU A 207 9.41 -23.28 -23.75
CA LEU A 207 10.60 -22.88 -24.52
C LEU A 207 10.24 -22.55 -25.99
N GLY A 208 9.30 -23.31 -26.57
CA GLY A 208 8.76 -23.01 -27.91
C GLY A 208 7.88 -21.76 -27.96
N GLU A 209 7.25 -21.32 -26.86
CA GLU A 209 6.60 -20.01 -26.78
C GLU A 209 7.64 -18.88 -26.73
N LEU A 210 8.67 -19.02 -25.88
CA LEU A 210 9.79 -18.06 -25.79
C LEU A 210 10.50 -17.89 -27.14
N GLN A 211 10.85 -18.99 -27.82
CA GLN A 211 11.51 -18.96 -29.13
C GLN A 211 10.65 -18.28 -30.20
N ARG A 212 9.31 -18.47 -30.17
CA ARG A 212 8.38 -17.78 -31.08
C ARG A 212 8.25 -16.29 -30.78
N LEU A 213 8.32 -15.87 -29.51
CA LEU A 213 8.33 -14.45 -29.16
C LEU A 213 9.61 -13.77 -29.67
N ALA A 214 10.77 -14.34 -29.37
CA ALA A 214 12.09 -13.91 -29.85
C ALA A 214 12.16 -13.75 -31.39
N GLN A 215 11.57 -14.69 -32.14
CA GLN A 215 11.61 -14.71 -33.61
C GLN A 215 10.62 -13.78 -34.33
N ASN A 216 9.53 -13.36 -33.68
CA ASN A 216 8.44 -12.64 -34.34
C ASN A 216 8.20 -11.24 -33.76
N ASP A 217 8.88 -10.89 -32.66
CA ASP A 217 8.90 -9.53 -32.12
C ASP A 217 10.06 -8.73 -32.72
N GLU A 218 9.76 -7.54 -33.24
CA GLU A 218 10.73 -6.67 -33.89
C GLU A 218 11.65 -5.95 -32.88
N GLN A 219 11.30 -6.00 -31.59
CA GLN A 219 12.08 -5.43 -30.49
C GLN A 219 12.91 -6.49 -29.71
N SER A 220 12.95 -7.76 -30.14
CA SER A 220 13.60 -8.85 -29.39
C SER A 220 15.06 -8.60 -29.04
N ALA A 221 15.83 -8.01 -29.96
CA ALA A 221 17.22 -7.61 -29.74
C ALA A 221 17.43 -6.62 -28.58
N GLN A 222 16.39 -5.99 -28.05
CA GLN A 222 16.45 -5.08 -26.89
C GLN A 222 16.24 -5.82 -25.56
N TRP A 223 15.26 -6.72 -25.46
CA TRP A 223 14.93 -7.42 -24.21
C TRP A 223 15.62 -8.79 -24.06
N GLU A 224 16.12 -9.41 -25.15
CA GLU A 224 16.89 -10.65 -25.06
C GLU A 224 18.19 -10.51 -24.24
N PRO A 225 19.02 -9.46 -24.38
CA PRO A 225 20.24 -9.32 -23.59
C PRO A 225 20.02 -9.24 -22.06
N PRO A 226 19.11 -8.40 -21.51
CA PRO A 226 18.83 -8.40 -20.07
C PRO A 226 18.14 -9.69 -19.61
N LEU A 227 17.28 -10.32 -20.42
CA LEU A 227 16.69 -11.61 -20.07
C LEU A 227 17.76 -12.70 -19.96
N ALA A 228 18.71 -12.72 -20.90
CA ALA A 228 19.83 -13.67 -20.87
C ALA A 228 20.75 -13.46 -19.66
N GLU A 229 20.87 -12.24 -19.13
CA GLU A 229 21.64 -11.96 -17.91
C GLU A 229 20.89 -12.41 -16.64
N LEU A 230 19.60 -12.15 -16.52
CA LEU A 230 18.76 -12.69 -15.43
C LEU A 230 18.83 -14.23 -15.38
N LEU A 231 18.74 -14.88 -16.55
CA LEU A 231 18.85 -16.34 -16.66
C LEU A 231 20.25 -16.88 -16.30
N ARG A 232 21.34 -16.12 -16.54
CA ARG A 232 22.69 -16.48 -16.05
C ARG A 232 22.76 -16.40 -14.53
N HIS A 233 22.23 -15.33 -13.95
CA HIS A 233 22.21 -15.15 -12.50
C HIS A 233 21.46 -16.29 -11.79
N GLU A 234 20.31 -16.72 -12.31
CA GLU A 234 19.56 -17.86 -11.77
C GLU A 234 20.32 -19.20 -11.88
N ILE A 235 21.19 -19.37 -12.88
CA ILE A 235 22.08 -20.53 -13.00
C ILE A 235 23.17 -20.48 -11.92
N ASP A 236 23.80 -19.32 -11.72
CA ASP A 236 24.87 -19.10 -10.73
C ASP A 236 24.37 -19.24 -9.27
N LEU A 237 23.10 -18.97 -9.01
CA LEU A 237 22.45 -19.23 -7.70
C LEU A 237 22.32 -20.72 -7.36
N GLY A 238 22.41 -21.62 -8.36
CA GLY A 238 22.56 -23.06 -8.13
C GLY A 238 21.31 -23.83 -7.68
N GLU A 239 20.11 -23.24 -7.70
CA GLU A 239 18.87 -24.00 -7.45
C GLU A 239 18.62 -25.03 -8.55
N ALA A 240 18.70 -26.32 -8.21
CA ALA A 240 18.76 -27.41 -9.18
C ALA A 240 17.59 -27.48 -10.20
N GLN A 241 16.39 -27.01 -9.83
CA GLN A 241 15.24 -26.94 -10.74
C GLN A 241 15.28 -25.68 -11.61
N LYS A 242 15.38 -24.49 -11.00
CA LYS A 242 15.37 -23.22 -11.74
C LYS A 242 16.60 -23.04 -12.61
N GLY A 243 17.80 -23.37 -12.15
CA GLY A 243 19.03 -23.30 -12.95
C GLY A 243 18.98 -24.21 -14.18
N ALA A 244 18.38 -25.39 -14.09
CA ALA A 244 18.16 -26.27 -15.25
C ALA A 244 17.15 -25.66 -16.25
N GLN A 245 16.09 -25.05 -15.74
CA GLN A 245 15.05 -24.37 -16.53
C GLN A 245 15.58 -23.10 -17.21
N ALA A 246 16.40 -22.32 -16.50
CA ALA A 246 17.08 -21.14 -17.02
C ALA A 246 18.16 -21.49 -18.06
N THR A 247 18.92 -22.58 -17.85
CA THR A 247 19.85 -23.12 -18.85
C THR A 247 19.12 -23.49 -20.15
N ALA A 248 17.95 -24.12 -20.05
CA ALA A 248 17.13 -24.49 -21.20
C ALA A 248 16.52 -23.26 -21.90
N ALA A 249 16.09 -22.24 -21.14
CA ALA A 249 15.62 -20.96 -21.68
C ALA A 249 16.72 -20.21 -22.44
N LEU A 250 17.93 -20.12 -21.87
CA LEU A 250 19.08 -19.48 -22.49
C LEU A 250 19.49 -20.17 -23.81
N ALA A 251 19.47 -21.51 -23.84
CA ALA A 251 19.68 -22.27 -25.07
C ALA A 251 18.56 -22.03 -26.11
N SER A 252 17.32 -21.84 -25.65
CA SER A 252 16.17 -21.57 -26.53
C SER A 252 16.23 -20.17 -27.16
N LEU A 253 16.75 -19.16 -26.44
CA LEU A 253 17.01 -17.82 -26.99
C LEU A 253 18.14 -17.85 -28.02
N ALA A 254 19.25 -18.55 -27.73
CA ALA A 254 20.33 -18.73 -28.71
C ALA A 254 19.87 -19.47 -29.98
N ALA A 255 18.90 -20.39 -29.86
CA ALA A 255 18.26 -21.06 -30.99
C ALA A 255 17.21 -20.20 -31.71
N ALA A 256 16.76 -19.08 -31.12
CA ALA A 256 15.91 -18.10 -31.80
C ALA A 256 16.74 -17.23 -32.75
N THR A 257 17.81 -16.61 -32.23
CA THR A 257 18.70 -15.70 -32.96
C THR A 257 19.59 -16.37 -34.00
N ALA A 258 19.79 -17.69 -33.92
CA ALA A 258 20.54 -18.46 -34.92
C ALA A 258 19.76 -18.75 -36.22
N LEU A 259 18.46 -18.45 -36.29
CA LEU A 259 17.61 -18.70 -37.46
C LEU A 259 17.36 -17.42 -38.28
N PRO A 260 17.46 -17.48 -39.63
CA PRO A 260 17.19 -16.31 -40.46
C PRO A 260 15.70 -15.92 -40.39
N ALA A 261 15.43 -14.61 -40.34
CA ALA A 261 14.09 -14.06 -40.14
C ALA A 261 13.09 -14.58 -41.21
N PRO A 262 11.86 -14.97 -40.80
CA PRO A 262 10.84 -15.43 -41.74
C PRO A 262 10.35 -14.28 -42.63
N ALA A 263 10.06 -14.60 -43.90
CA ALA A 263 9.38 -13.67 -44.81
C ALA A 263 7.97 -13.32 -44.27
N PRO A 264 7.45 -12.11 -44.53
CA PRO A 264 6.19 -11.64 -43.94
C PRO A 264 5.02 -12.55 -44.31
N ALA A 265 4.48 -13.24 -43.30
CA ALA A 265 3.35 -14.13 -43.47
C ALA A 265 2.05 -13.32 -43.57
N HIS A 266 1.24 -13.63 -44.60
CA HIS A 266 -0.13 -13.12 -44.66
C HIS A 266 -0.95 -13.75 -43.52
N LEU A 267 -1.65 -12.92 -42.75
CA LEU A 267 -2.65 -13.38 -41.78
C LEU A 267 -3.71 -14.20 -42.51
N THR A 268 -4.02 -15.39 -41.99
CA THR A 268 -5.08 -16.26 -42.51
C THR A 268 -6.20 -16.38 -41.47
N GLU A 269 -7.42 -16.64 -41.91
CA GLU A 269 -8.65 -16.40 -41.12
C GLU A 269 -8.82 -17.30 -39.87
N ALA A 270 -7.90 -18.25 -39.63
CA ALA A 270 -7.97 -19.24 -38.56
C ALA A 270 -8.03 -18.65 -37.13
N ASP A 271 -7.36 -17.53 -36.88
CA ASP A 271 -7.28 -16.92 -35.54
C ASP A 271 -8.56 -16.20 -35.09
N THR A 272 -9.58 -16.08 -35.97
CA THR A 272 -10.84 -15.39 -35.65
C THR A 272 -11.89 -16.27 -34.96
N ALA A 273 -11.63 -17.58 -34.80
CA ALA A 273 -12.56 -18.59 -34.31
C ALA A 273 -12.83 -18.58 -32.79
N TRP A 274 -12.98 -17.39 -32.17
CA TRP A 274 -13.24 -17.23 -30.72
C TRP A 274 -14.62 -16.61 -30.39
N LEU A 275 -15.64 -16.89 -31.23
CA LEU A 275 -16.97 -16.27 -31.12
C LEU A 275 -18.16 -17.23 -30.98
N GLU A 276 -17.96 -18.55 -31.08
CA GLU A 276 -19.04 -19.54 -30.94
C GLU A 276 -18.83 -20.43 -29.71
N GLY A 277 -19.86 -20.53 -28.86
CA GLY A 277 -19.80 -21.25 -27.58
C GLY A 277 -20.52 -22.59 -27.65
N GLU A 278 -19.80 -23.69 -27.44
CA GLU A 278 -20.37 -25.04 -27.46
C GLU A 278 -20.84 -25.56 -26.08
N THR A 279 -21.91 -26.35 -26.08
CA THR A 279 -22.59 -26.84 -24.88
C THR A 279 -22.13 -28.24 -24.46
N VAL A 280 -21.80 -28.44 -23.18
CA VAL A 280 -21.38 -29.75 -22.65
C VAL A 280 -22.57 -30.68 -22.35
N PRO A 281 -22.65 -31.89 -22.94
CA PRO A 281 -23.69 -32.87 -22.64
C PRO A 281 -23.46 -33.62 -21.31
N ARG A 282 -24.54 -33.91 -20.56
CA ARG A 282 -24.47 -34.51 -19.22
C ARG A 282 -24.50 -36.04 -19.22
N GLY A 283 -23.40 -36.69 -18.82
CA GLY A 283 -23.37 -38.10 -18.43
C GLY A 283 -23.99 -38.34 -17.05
N GLY A 284 -25.01 -39.19 -16.96
CA GLY A 284 -25.87 -39.32 -15.77
C GLY A 284 -25.29 -40.08 -14.56
N ARG A 285 -25.99 -39.96 -13.43
CA ARG A 285 -25.91 -40.80 -12.20
C ARG A 285 -24.63 -40.80 -11.35
N ARG A 286 -23.48 -40.27 -11.79
CA ARG A 286 -22.40 -39.85 -10.86
C ARG A 286 -22.63 -38.45 -10.27
N TRP A 287 -23.35 -37.60 -10.99
CA TRP A 287 -23.56 -36.18 -10.70
C TRP A 287 -24.12 -35.87 -9.31
N LEU A 288 -25.16 -36.56 -8.80
CA LEU A 288 -25.78 -36.19 -7.51
C LEU A 288 -24.81 -36.24 -6.32
N ARG A 289 -23.91 -37.23 -6.25
CA ARG A 289 -22.92 -37.31 -5.16
C ARG A 289 -21.86 -36.22 -5.28
N ALA A 290 -21.43 -35.92 -6.50
CA ALA A 290 -20.53 -34.80 -6.78
C ALA A 290 -21.20 -33.45 -6.44
N VAL A 291 -22.50 -33.27 -6.74
CA VAL A 291 -23.26 -32.05 -6.41
C VAL A 291 -23.41 -31.86 -4.91
N VAL A 292 -23.76 -32.88 -4.14
CA VAL A 292 -23.88 -32.72 -2.67
C VAL A 292 -22.52 -32.40 -2.05
N LEU A 293 -21.44 -33.08 -2.46
CA LEU A 293 -20.09 -32.78 -1.98
C LEU A 293 -19.64 -31.38 -2.43
N LEU A 294 -19.91 -30.98 -3.67
CA LEU A 294 -19.62 -29.65 -4.21
C LEU A 294 -20.42 -28.57 -3.50
N LEU A 295 -21.71 -28.77 -3.19
CA LEU A 295 -22.52 -27.81 -2.44
C LEU A 295 -22.07 -27.67 -0.99
N VAL A 296 -21.55 -28.73 -0.36
CA VAL A 296 -20.92 -28.64 0.96
C VAL A 296 -19.56 -27.93 0.88
N LEU A 297 -18.72 -28.26 -0.10
CA LEU A 297 -17.41 -27.60 -0.29
C LEU A 297 -17.53 -26.15 -0.78
N VAL A 298 -18.57 -25.81 -1.53
CA VAL A 298 -18.93 -24.43 -1.90
C VAL A 298 -19.65 -23.73 -0.75
N GLY A 299 -20.43 -24.43 0.08
CA GLY A 299 -21.01 -23.84 1.29
C GLY A 299 -19.96 -23.48 2.33
N VAL A 300 -19.05 -24.41 2.64
CA VAL A 300 -17.87 -24.17 3.48
C VAL A 300 -16.92 -23.20 2.81
N GLY A 301 -16.68 -23.33 1.50
CA GLY A 301 -15.84 -22.42 0.72
C GLY A 301 -16.38 -20.99 0.71
N LEU A 302 -17.69 -20.78 0.57
CA LEU A 302 -18.33 -19.47 0.67
C LEU A 302 -18.34 -18.95 2.11
N ALA A 303 -18.54 -19.80 3.12
CA ALA A 303 -18.43 -19.39 4.53
C ALA A 303 -17.00 -18.97 4.90
N VAL A 304 -15.99 -19.69 4.40
CA VAL A 304 -14.57 -19.37 4.56
C VAL A 304 -14.20 -18.13 3.73
N VAL A 305 -14.67 -17.99 2.49
CA VAL A 305 -14.48 -16.78 1.68
C VAL A 305 -15.17 -15.56 2.31
N TRP A 306 -16.34 -15.74 2.94
CA TRP A 306 -17.07 -14.69 3.67
C TRP A 306 -16.36 -14.28 4.96
N TRP A 307 -15.78 -15.25 5.69
CA TRP A 307 -14.94 -15.01 6.88
C TRP A 307 -13.57 -14.39 6.51
N LEU A 308 -12.99 -14.81 5.39
CA LEU A 308 -11.72 -14.34 4.84
C LEU A 308 -11.89 -13.24 3.77
N GLN A 309 -13.03 -12.55 3.73
CA GLN A 309 -13.07 -11.27 3.02
C GLN A 309 -12.21 -10.29 3.81
N PRO A 310 -11.07 -9.79 3.29
CA PRO A 310 -10.57 -8.52 3.80
C PRO A 310 -11.69 -7.51 3.57
N ARG A 311 -12.18 -6.92 4.66
CA ARG A 311 -13.01 -5.71 4.56
C ARG A 311 -12.08 -4.58 4.13
N ASP A 312 -11.81 -4.53 2.82
CA ASP A 312 -11.19 -3.39 2.12
C ASP A 312 -12.21 -2.24 2.04
N THR A 313 -12.74 -1.88 3.21
CA THR A 313 -13.62 -0.75 3.41
C THR A 313 -12.76 0.49 3.34
N THR A 314 -13.15 1.41 2.46
CA THR A 314 -12.58 2.77 2.35
C THR A 314 -12.76 3.58 3.64
N MET A 315 -13.59 3.09 4.57
CA MET A 315 -13.80 3.65 5.90
C MET A 315 -13.57 2.59 6.98
N VAL A 316 -13.23 3.02 8.19
CA VAL A 316 -13.19 2.19 9.40
C VAL A 316 -14.39 2.49 10.28
N ASP A 317 -14.97 1.46 10.89
CA ASP A 317 -16.11 1.59 11.80
C ASP A 317 -15.63 2.03 13.20
N VAL A 318 -16.11 3.17 13.69
CA VAL A 318 -15.85 3.67 15.04
C VAL A 318 -17.11 3.47 15.89
N PRO A 319 -17.05 2.70 17.00
CA PRO A 319 -18.23 2.41 17.81
C PRO A 319 -18.77 3.66 18.53
N ALA A 320 -20.03 3.59 18.97
CA ALA A 320 -20.57 4.57 19.91
C ALA A 320 -19.97 4.34 21.31
N GLY A 321 -19.68 5.40 22.05
CA GLY A 321 -19.08 5.28 23.38
C GLY A 321 -18.76 6.62 24.04
N ALA A 322 -18.35 6.53 25.31
CA ALA A 322 -17.70 7.62 26.03
C ALA A 322 -16.18 7.42 25.95
N TYR A 323 -15.46 8.47 25.56
CA TYR A 323 -14.02 8.45 25.31
C TYR A 323 -13.32 9.54 26.10
N THR A 324 -12.18 9.20 26.73
CA THR A 324 -11.29 10.19 27.35
C THR A 324 -10.29 10.67 26.30
N VAL A 325 -10.47 11.90 25.84
CA VAL A 325 -9.68 12.56 24.78
C VAL A 325 -8.95 13.78 25.32
N ALA A 326 -7.97 14.31 24.60
CA ALA A 326 -7.32 15.57 24.94
C ALA A 326 -8.32 16.74 24.97
N ASP A 327 -8.02 17.76 25.78
CA ASP A 327 -8.73 19.04 25.73
C ASP A 327 -7.96 20.06 24.86
N PRO A 328 -8.45 20.43 23.66
CA PRO A 328 -7.79 21.42 22.82
C PRO A 328 -7.72 22.82 23.44
N ALA A 329 -8.59 23.13 24.41
CA ALA A 329 -8.58 24.41 25.12
C ALA A 329 -7.58 24.43 26.30
N ASN A 330 -7.18 23.27 26.81
CA ASN A 330 -6.32 23.15 28.00
C ASN A 330 -5.19 22.12 27.74
N PRO A 331 -4.05 22.52 27.14
CA PRO A 331 -2.97 21.62 26.77
C PRO A 331 -2.49 20.73 27.94
N GLY A 332 -2.56 19.40 27.74
CA GLY A 332 -2.21 18.40 28.75
C GLY A 332 -3.35 17.98 29.69
N ALA A 333 -4.52 18.62 29.62
CA ALA A 333 -5.75 18.12 30.22
C ALA A 333 -6.46 17.13 29.29
N THR A 334 -7.43 16.41 29.84
CA THR A 334 -8.31 15.49 29.11
C THR A 334 -9.76 15.70 29.54
N GLN A 335 -10.70 15.35 28.65
CA GLN A 335 -12.13 15.45 28.85
C GLN A 335 -12.84 14.18 28.38
N GLU A 336 -14.03 13.92 28.92
CA GLU A 336 -14.88 12.80 28.48
C GLU A 336 -15.87 13.28 27.42
N VAL A 337 -15.82 12.67 26.24
CA VAL A 337 -16.73 12.96 25.11
C VAL A 337 -17.58 11.74 24.78
N SER A 338 -18.89 11.95 24.63
CA SER A 338 -19.81 10.90 24.15
C SER A 338 -19.99 11.03 22.64
N LEU A 339 -19.52 10.03 21.89
CA LEU A 339 -19.69 9.95 20.44
C LEU A 339 -20.75 8.92 20.06
N SER A 340 -21.56 9.24 19.05
CA SER A 340 -22.37 8.25 18.35
C SER A 340 -21.48 7.36 17.48
N ALA A 341 -21.99 6.22 17.00
CA ALA A 341 -21.24 5.42 16.04
C ALA A 341 -21.09 6.18 14.72
N PHE A 342 -19.91 6.12 14.13
CA PHE A 342 -19.60 6.76 12.85
C PHE A 342 -18.55 5.93 12.10
N ARG A 343 -18.22 6.36 10.88
CA ARG A 343 -17.17 5.77 10.08
C ARG A 343 -16.19 6.85 9.65
N ALA A 344 -14.90 6.62 9.81
CA ALA A 344 -13.84 7.52 9.34
C ALA A 344 -13.19 6.97 8.08
N ASP A 345 -12.83 7.82 7.12
CA ASP A 345 -12.05 7.37 5.97
C ASP A 345 -10.73 6.73 6.41
N ARG A 346 -10.42 5.57 5.83
CA ARG A 346 -9.24 4.77 6.19
C ARG A 346 -7.94 5.53 5.90
N TYR A 347 -7.96 6.34 4.86
CA TYR A 347 -6.83 7.12 4.35
C TYR A 347 -7.17 8.61 4.35
N GLU A 348 -6.16 9.45 4.14
CA GLU A 348 -6.34 10.83 3.69
C GLU A 348 -7.08 10.83 2.33
N VAL A 349 -7.83 11.90 2.01
CA VAL A 349 -8.46 12.04 0.69
C VAL A 349 -7.39 12.18 -0.39
N THR A 350 -7.46 11.37 -1.44
CA THR A 350 -6.43 11.34 -2.49
C THR A 350 -6.60 12.42 -3.56
N VAL A 351 -5.50 12.76 -4.26
CA VAL A 351 -5.48 13.64 -5.43
C VAL A 351 -6.50 13.20 -6.50
N ARG A 352 -6.56 11.89 -6.80
CA ARG A 352 -7.50 11.26 -7.74
C ARG A 352 -8.96 11.48 -7.35
N GLU A 353 -9.27 11.33 -6.07
CA GLU A 353 -10.61 11.55 -5.52
C GLU A 353 -11.04 13.02 -5.61
N TYR A 354 -10.20 13.94 -5.16
CA TYR A 354 -10.52 15.37 -5.20
C TYR A 354 -10.64 15.89 -6.65
N ARG A 355 -9.79 15.41 -7.57
CA ARG A 355 -9.92 15.72 -9.01
C ARG A 355 -11.28 15.30 -9.58
N ALA A 356 -11.82 14.14 -9.19
CA ALA A 356 -13.16 13.72 -9.59
C ALA A 356 -14.30 14.64 -9.06
N CYS A 357 -14.05 15.38 -7.97
CA CYS A 357 -14.95 16.44 -7.49
C CYS A 357 -14.79 17.76 -8.26
N TYR A 358 -13.56 18.13 -8.62
CA TYR A 358 -13.25 19.30 -9.46
C TYR A 358 -13.79 19.14 -10.89
N GLU A 359 -13.58 17.98 -11.51
CA GLU A 359 -14.05 17.66 -12.88
C GLU A 359 -15.59 17.66 -13.01
N ARG A 360 -16.31 17.57 -11.89
CA ARG A 360 -17.77 17.73 -11.81
C ARG A 360 -18.22 19.15 -11.45
N GLY A 361 -17.29 20.09 -11.30
CA GLY A 361 -17.56 21.50 -10.98
C GLY A 361 -18.01 21.75 -9.54
N VAL A 362 -17.76 20.83 -8.60
CA VAL A 362 -18.22 20.93 -7.20
C VAL A 362 -17.12 21.45 -6.28
N CYS A 363 -15.91 20.90 -6.41
CA CYS A 363 -14.73 21.38 -5.70
C CYS A 363 -13.99 22.45 -6.52
N PRO A 364 -13.39 23.49 -5.89
CA PRO A 364 -12.53 24.44 -6.57
C PRO A 364 -11.16 23.83 -6.89
N TRP A 365 -10.39 24.50 -7.76
CA TRP A 365 -8.97 24.20 -7.94
C TRP A 365 -8.20 24.54 -6.65
N PRO A 366 -7.21 23.73 -6.21
CA PRO A 366 -6.39 24.05 -5.04
C PRO A 366 -5.51 25.29 -5.27
N ALA A 367 -4.98 25.87 -4.19
CA ALA A 367 -4.14 27.06 -4.25
C ALA A 367 -2.81 26.86 -5.00
N SER A 368 -2.33 25.60 -5.05
CA SER A 368 -1.13 25.19 -5.80
C SER A 368 -1.36 23.79 -6.39
N SER A 369 -0.77 23.54 -7.57
CA SER A 369 -0.69 22.22 -8.20
C SER A 369 0.56 21.43 -7.82
N ALA A 370 1.41 21.99 -6.94
CA ALA A 370 2.71 21.45 -6.53
C ALA A 370 2.76 21.10 -5.04
N SER A 371 3.53 20.07 -4.70
CA SER A 371 3.99 19.79 -3.33
C SER A 371 5.36 20.42 -3.05
N ALA A 372 5.88 20.26 -1.84
CA ALA A 372 7.17 20.81 -1.39
C ALA A 372 8.34 20.59 -2.39
N THR A 373 8.38 19.43 -3.05
CA THR A 373 9.44 19.05 -3.99
C THR A 373 8.97 18.80 -5.42
N ARG A 374 7.64 18.74 -5.69
CA ARG A 374 7.08 18.20 -6.94
C ARG A 374 6.16 19.20 -7.64
N ALA A 375 6.67 19.87 -8.67
CA ALA A 375 5.96 20.94 -9.40
C ALA A 375 4.62 20.52 -10.05
N ASN A 376 4.49 19.26 -10.47
CA ASN A 376 3.33 18.73 -11.20
C ASN A 376 2.41 17.84 -10.34
N TYR A 377 2.56 17.85 -9.01
CA TYR A 377 1.91 16.94 -8.06
C TYR A 377 0.43 16.65 -8.34
N LEU A 378 -0.40 17.68 -8.54
CA LEU A 378 -1.83 17.53 -8.81
C LEU A 378 -2.14 16.89 -10.18
N LEU A 379 -1.29 17.13 -11.17
CA LEU A 379 -1.56 16.82 -12.58
C LEU A 379 -1.02 15.47 -13.03
N ASP A 380 0.17 15.11 -12.54
CA ASP A 380 0.88 13.89 -12.88
C ASP A 380 0.17 12.64 -12.28
N PRO A 381 -0.22 11.64 -13.11
CA PRO A 381 -0.87 10.42 -12.64
C PRO A 381 -0.08 9.65 -11.56
N ALA A 382 1.26 9.81 -11.48
CA ALA A 382 2.08 9.14 -10.48
C ALA A 382 1.71 9.50 -9.03
N PHE A 383 1.08 10.66 -8.79
CA PHE A 383 0.65 11.11 -7.46
C PHE A 383 -0.87 10.96 -7.24
N SER A 384 -1.56 10.20 -8.10
CA SER A 384 -3.01 9.97 -8.01
C SER A 384 -3.49 9.53 -6.61
N ASP A 385 -2.71 8.66 -5.96
CA ASP A 385 -3.01 8.09 -4.64
C ASP A 385 -2.19 8.73 -3.50
N PHE A 386 -1.63 9.92 -3.72
CA PHE A 386 -1.03 10.74 -2.67
C PHE A 386 -2.11 11.66 -2.06
N PRO A 387 -1.94 12.17 -0.82
CA PRO A 387 -2.95 13.01 -0.17
C PRO A 387 -3.21 14.32 -0.93
N MET A 388 -4.47 14.78 -0.88
CA MET A 388 -4.89 16.04 -1.46
C MET A 388 -4.52 17.21 -0.54
N ILE A 389 -3.58 18.03 -1.03
CA ILE A 389 -2.95 19.15 -0.34
C ILE A 389 -3.27 20.49 -1.00
N ASN A 390 -2.85 21.61 -0.42
CA ASN A 390 -3.12 22.97 -0.92
C ASN A 390 -4.62 23.29 -1.07
N VAL A 391 -5.47 22.71 -0.22
CA VAL A 391 -6.92 22.98 -0.14
C VAL A 391 -7.27 23.67 1.17
N ASP A 392 -8.13 24.69 1.10
CA ASP A 392 -8.65 25.36 2.29
C ASP A 392 -9.79 24.57 2.95
N TRP A 393 -10.22 25.02 4.13
CA TRP A 393 -11.19 24.28 4.94
C TRP A 393 -12.55 24.09 4.24
N ASP A 394 -13.05 25.11 3.51
CA ASP A 394 -14.29 24.94 2.75
C ASP A 394 -14.09 24.05 1.52
N SER A 395 -12.93 24.06 0.87
CA SER A 395 -12.61 23.15 -0.24
C SER A 395 -12.60 21.68 0.23
N ALA A 396 -11.96 21.40 1.37
CA ALA A 396 -12.01 20.10 2.04
C ALA A 396 -13.45 19.72 2.43
N GLY A 397 -14.19 20.66 3.03
CA GLY A 397 -15.60 20.48 3.38
C GLY A 397 -16.51 20.21 2.17
N ARG A 398 -16.26 20.85 1.02
CA ARG A 398 -16.95 20.61 -0.26
C ARG A 398 -16.72 19.20 -0.76
N TYR A 399 -15.48 18.71 -0.73
CA TYR A 399 -15.20 17.33 -1.11
C TYR A 399 -15.94 16.33 -0.23
N CYS A 400 -15.89 16.49 1.10
CA CYS A 400 -16.61 15.57 1.98
C CYS A 400 -18.11 15.58 1.69
N ARG A 401 -18.73 16.77 1.52
CA ARG A 401 -20.14 16.90 1.13
C ARG A 401 -20.44 16.22 -0.22
N PHE A 402 -19.56 16.38 -1.21
CA PHE A 402 -19.65 15.72 -2.52
C PHE A 402 -19.58 14.19 -2.41
N ALA A 403 -18.74 13.67 -1.52
CA ALA A 403 -18.60 12.23 -1.25
C ALA A 403 -19.74 11.63 -0.41
N GLY A 404 -20.75 12.42 0.01
CA GLY A 404 -21.82 11.99 0.91
C GLY A 404 -21.37 11.86 2.37
N LYS A 405 -20.36 12.64 2.77
CA LYS A 405 -19.66 12.62 4.05
C LYS A 405 -19.59 14.04 4.65
N ARG A 406 -18.90 14.20 5.77
CA ARG A 406 -18.52 15.49 6.40
C ARG A 406 -17.07 15.46 6.85
N LEU A 407 -16.51 16.60 7.26
CA LEU A 407 -15.23 16.60 7.98
C LEU A 407 -15.43 16.00 9.40
N PRO A 408 -14.44 15.30 9.97
CA PRO A 408 -14.46 14.87 11.37
C PRO A 408 -14.50 16.08 12.30
N SER A 409 -15.16 15.99 13.44
CA SER A 409 -14.79 16.83 14.59
C SER A 409 -13.42 16.42 15.14
N VAL A 410 -12.77 17.31 15.88
CA VAL A 410 -11.45 17.05 16.50
C VAL A 410 -11.43 15.79 17.37
N PHE A 411 -12.56 15.46 18.01
CA PHE A 411 -12.72 14.30 18.88
C PHE A 411 -12.96 13.01 18.11
N GLU A 412 -13.75 13.04 17.03
CA GLU A 412 -13.97 11.89 16.15
C GLU A 412 -12.67 11.49 15.44
N TRP A 413 -11.89 12.48 15.01
CA TRP A 413 -10.56 12.24 14.45
C TRP A 413 -9.65 11.55 15.49
N GLU A 414 -9.57 12.08 16.72
CA GLU A 414 -8.69 11.55 17.76
C GLU A 414 -9.08 10.12 18.19
N VAL A 415 -10.38 9.83 18.32
CA VAL A 415 -10.89 8.48 18.61
C VAL A 415 -10.58 7.50 17.46
N ALA A 416 -10.77 7.91 16.20
CA ALA A 416 -10.42 7.07 15.04
C ALA A 416 -8.91 6.78 14.95
N ALA A 417 -8.08 7.75 15.36
CA ALA A 417 -6.62 7.69 15.28
C ALA A 417 -5.96 6.94 16.45
N ALA A 418 -6.56 6.91 17.65
CA ALA A 418 -5.88 6.39 18.85
C ALA A 418 -6.68 5.42 19.74
N PHE A 419 -8.00 5.22 19.56
CA PHE A 419 -8.76 4.33 20.44
C PHE A 419 -8.41 2.85 20.20
N ALA A 420 -8.12 2.13 21.28
CA ALA A 420 -7.77 0.71 21.26
C ALA A 420 -8.85 -0.16 21.93
N PRO A 421 -9.81 -0.74 21.17
CA PRO A 421 -10.91 -1.53 21.75
C PRO A 421 -10.44 -2.70 22.64
N ALA A 422 -9.31 -3.32 22.30
CA ALA A 422 -8.74 -4.45 23.05
C ALA A 422 -8.19 -4.08 24.44
N THR A 423 -7.93 -2.80 24.71
CA THR A 423 -7.43 -2.30 26.01
C THR A 423 -8.26 -1.15 26.60
N ASN A 424 -9.31 -0.73 25.89
CA ASN A 424 -10.23 0.37 26.24
C ASN A 424 -9.51 1.65 26.70
N ARG A 425 -8.52 2.10 25.92
CA ARG A 425 -7.78 3.35 26.14
C ARG A 425 -7.43 4.04 24.82
N MET A 426 -6.93 5.26 24.93
CA MET A 426 -6.21 5.94 23.86
C MET A 426 -4.72 5.52 23.88
N TYR A 427 -4.10 5.40 22.71
CA TYR A 427 -2.65 5.26 22.54
C TYR A 427 -2.00 6.63 22.28
N ARG A 428 -0.71 6.81 22.62
CA ARG A 428 0.02 8.07 22.35
C ARG A 428 0.27 8.31 20.85
N TYR A 429 0.46 7.23 20.11
CA TYR A 429 0.59 7.16 18.65
C TYR A 429 -0.36 6.07 18.14
N PRO A 430 -0.76 6.05 16.86
CA PRO A 430 -1.75 5.09 16.35
C PRO A 430 -1.42 3.62 16.68
N TRP A 431 -0.14 3.27 16.61
CA TRP A 431 0.38 1.92 16.86
C TRP A 431 0.75 1.61 18.32
N GLY A 432 0.82 2.59 19.23
CA GLY A 432 1.26 2.36 20.62
C GLY A 432 1.72 3.62 21.36
N ASP A 433 2.54 3.45 22.41
CA ASP A 433 2.99 4.57 23.26
C ASP A 433 4.39 5.11 22.92
N GLU A 434 5.14 4.40 22.08
CA GLU A 434 6.50 4.73 21.65
C GLU A 434 6.50 5.22 20.19
N PHE A 435 7.32 6.23 19.88
CA PHE A 435 7.43 6.76 18.53
C PHE A 435 8.29 5.84 17.65
N SER A 436 7.94 5.73 16.37
CA SER A 436 8.69 4.96 15.39
C SER A 436 8.69 5.66 14.03
N VAL A 437 9.89 5.95 13.53
CA VAL A 437 10.11 6.50 12.18
C VAL A 437 9.71 5.52 11.06
N GLN A 438 9.55 4.24 11.38
CA GLN A 438 9.16 3.20 10.42
C GLN A 438 7.63 3.01 10.35
N GLN A 439 6.85 3.89 10.98
CA GLN A 439 5.38 3.79 11.08
C GLN A 439 4.65 5.08 10.68
N ALA A 440 5.37 6.15 10.31
CA ALA A 440 4.81 7.42 9.83
C ALA A 440 5.79 8.18 8.91
N ASN A 441 5.26 8.98 7.97
CA ASN A 441 6.04 9.98 7.22
C ASN A 441 6.17 11.25 8.08
N SER A 442 7.32 11.47 8.71
CA SER A 442 7.59 12.63 9.57
C SER A 442 8.93 13.29 9.24
N ALA A 443 9.27 14.40 9.91
CA ALA A 443 10.59 15.04 9.75
C ALA A 443 11.76 14.05 9.92
N ALA A 444 11.63 13.13 10.90
CA ALA A 444 12.62 12.09 11.19
C ALA A 444 12.78 11.05 10.07
N SER A 445 11.83 10.93 9.13
CA SER A 445 11.95 10.05 7.96
C SER A 445 12.93 10.57 6.90
N GLY A 446 13.19 11.88 6.88
CA GLY A 446 14.03 12.54 5.89
C GLY A 446 13.45 12.63 4.47
N ILE A 447 12.17 12.23 4.26
CA ILE A 447 11.54 12.23 2.92
C ILE A 447 11.30 13.67 2.42
N GLY A 448 10.90 14.59 3.31
CA GLY A 448 10.74 16.02 2.99
C GLY A 448 9.56 16.37 2.09
N ASP A 449 8.68 15.41 1.81
CA ASP A 449 7.43 15.58 1.06
C ASP A 449 6.47 14.43 1.46
N THR A 450 5.21 14.56 1.04
CA THR A 450 4.17 13.52 1.07
C THR A 450 4.58 12.22 0.39
N VAL A 451 3.95 11.12 0.80
CA VAL A 451 3.99 9.78 0.16
C VAL A 451 2.59 9.30 -0.22
N GLN A 452 2.50 8.21 -0.98
CA GLN A 452 1.24 7.53 -1.29
C GLN A 452 0.52 7.13 0.00
N VAL A 453 -0.81 7.30 0.04
CA VAL A 453 -1.59 6.91 1.20
C VAL A 453 -1.45 5.40 1.45
N GLY A 454 -1.29 5.03 2.72
CA GLY A 454 -1.07 3.65 3.13
C GLY A 454 0.37 3.14 3.05
N SER A 455 1.37 3.97 2.75
CA SER A 455 2.77 3.55 2.63
C SER A 455 3.33 2.83 3.87
N TYR A 456 2.78 3.11 5.06
CA TYR A 456 3.23 2.54 6.34
C TYR A 456 2.39 1.35 6.83
N ARG A 457 1.45 0.85 6.02
CA ARG A 457 0.53 -0.21 6.45
C ARG A 457 1.15 -1.61 6.49
N PRO A 458 0.68 -2.49 7.40
CA PRO A 458 -0.28 -2.24 8.48
C PRO A 458 0.40 -1.69 9.74
N ALA A 459 1.71 -1.44 9.73
CA ALA A 459 2.46 -1.08 10.94
C ALA A 459 2.11 0.32 11.49
N GLY A 460 1.75 1.27 10.63
CA GLY A 460 1.26 2.60 10.99
C GLY A 460 -0.25 2.70 11.25
N ASP A 461 -1.02 1.61 11.15
CA ASP A 461 -2.47 1.64 11.37
C ASP A 461 -2.82 1.98 12.83
N SER A 462 -3.89 2.74 13.03
CA SER A 462 -4.58 2.83 14.32
C SER A 462 -5.18 1.48 14.73
N PRO A 463 -5.60 1.28 16.00
CA PRO A 463 -6.18 0.01 16.43
C PRO A 463 -7.56 -0.27 15.82
N LEU A 464 -8.17 0.74 15.18
CA LEU A 464 -9.39 0.63 14.36
C LEU A 464 -9.07 0.45 12.86
N GLY A 465 -7.80 0.53 12.48
CA GLY A 465 -7.31 0.35 11.11
C GLY A 465 -7.27 1.63 10.27
N ALA A 466 -7.36 2.81 10.87
CA ALA A 466 -7.15 4.08 10.17
C ALA A 466 -5.65 4.25 9.90
N ALA A 467 -5.28 4.45 8.64
CA ALA A 467 -3.91 4.63 8.21
C ALA A 467 -3.56 6.11 8.08
N ASP A 468 -2.25 6.39 8.16
CA ASP A 468 -1.65 7.71 7.91
C ASP A 468 -2.17 8.83 8.84
N VAL A 469 -2.83 8.46 9.94
CA VAL A 469 -3.31 9.37 11.02
C VAL A 469 -2.18 9.93 11.90
N ALA A 470 -0.93 9.84 11.45
CA ALA A 470 0.24 10.40 12.10
C ALA A 470 1.28 10.71 11.02
N GLY A 471 1.58 11.99 10.82
CA GLY A 471 2.44 12.43 9.74
C GLY A 471 1.76 12.38 8.37
N ASN A 472 2.58 12.34 7.32
CA ASN A 472 2.20 12.54 5.92
C ASN A 472 1.59 13.94 5.71
N VAL A 473 0.29 14.18 5.92
CA VAL A 473 -0.26 15.54 6.01
C VAL A 473 -1.09 15.77 7.25
N ALA A 474 -1.00 16.99 7.81
CA ALA A 474 -1.91 17.42 8.85
C ALA A 474 -3.34 17.51 8.28
N GLU A 475 -4.34 17.24 9.11
CA GLU A 475 -5.72 17.04 8.64
C GLU A 475 -6.71 18.08 9.18
N TRP A 476 -7.48 18.70 8.28
CA TRP A 476 -8.61 19.57 8.64
C TRP A 476 -9.69 18.85 9.44
N THR A 477 -10.16 19.48 10.53
CA THR A 477 -11.35 19.07 11.28
C THR A 477 -12.45 20.15 11.22
N ALA A 478 -13.70 19.77 11.48
CA ALA A 478 -14.85 20.66 11.57
C ALA A 478 -14.89 21.52 12.85
N SER A 479 -13.93 21.33 13.77
CA SER A 479 -13.91 22.02 15.07
C SER A 479 -13.32 23.42 14.93
N ALA A 480 -14.19 24.42 14.85
CA ALA A 480 -13.84 25.83 14.81
C ALA A 480 -13.33 26.36 16.16
N VAL A 481 -12.45 27.35 16.10
CA VAL A 481 -12.02 28.20 17.21
C VAL A 481 -12.18 29.66 16.76
N GLU A 482 -12.97 30.42 17.49
CA GLU A 482 -13.16 31.86 17.26
C GLU A 482 -12.24 32.64 18.18
N GLN A 483 -11.25 33.33 17.61
CA GLN A 483 -10.36 34.21 18.37
C GLN A 483 -10.27 35.58 17.67
N ASP A 484 -10.46 36.66 18.44
CA ASP A 484 -10.29 38.05 18.01
C ASP A 484 -11.06 38.43 16.72
N GLY A 485 -12.16 37.72 16.43
CA GLY A 485 -13.00 37.90 15.23
C GLY A 485 -12.54 37.09 14.01
N VAL A 486 -11.59 36.17 14.17
CA VAL A 486 -11.05 35.30 13.12
C VAL A 486 -11.41 33.84 13.39
N THR A 487 -12.25 33.26 12.52
CA THR A 487 -12.52 31.82 12.50
C THR A 487 -11.27 31.05 12.06
N SER A 488 -10.73 30.25 12.97
CA SER A 488 -9.74 29.20 12.70
C SER A 488 -10.35 27.82 12.93
N TYR A 489 -9.69 26.77 12.47
CA TYR A 489 -10.08 25.39 12.73
C TYR A 489 -8.91 24.60 13.30
N LEU A 490 -9.24 23.59 14.13
CA LEU A 490 -8.25 22.65 14.63
C LEU A 490 -7.85 21.67 13.53
N VAL A 491 -6.55 21.45 13.39
CA VAL A 491 -5.96 20.40 12.56
C VAL A 491 -5.23 19.38 13.43
N LYS A 492 -5.16 18.13 12.96
CA LYS A 492 -4.64 16.96 13.68
C LYS A 492 -3.58 16.21 12.87
N GLY A 493 -2.95 15.20 13.46
CA GLY A 493 -2.06 14.24 12.78
C GLY A 493 -0.61 14.67 12.58
N GLY A 494 -0.36 15.96 12.32
CA GLY A 494 0.97 16.43 11.89
C GLY A 494 1.32 15.93 10.49
N SER A 495 2.48 16.33 9.96
CA SER A 495 2.87 16.16 8.56
C SER A 495 4.25 15.54 8.37
N PHE A 496 4.65 15.34 7.11
CA PHE A 496 6.02 14.97 6.71
C PHE A 496 7.10 15.95 7.20
N ALA A 497 6.73 17.18 7.57
CA ALA A 497 7.64 18.21 8.08
C ALA A 497 7.67 18.30 9.62
N ASP A 498 6.81 17.55 10.32
CA ASP A 498 6.63 17.65 11.76
C ASP A 498 7.44 16.62 12.56
N GLU A 499 7.81 17.01 13.77
CA GLU A 499 8.47 16.15 14.75
C GLU A 499 7.47 15.34 15.60
N ALA A 500 7.95 14.22 16.16
CA ALA A 500 7.13 13.24 16.88
C ALA A 500 6.07 13.80 17.87
N PRO A 501 6.29 14.89 18.65
CA PRO A 501 5.25 15.44 19.53
C PRO A 501 3.97 15.90 18.81
N LEU A 502 4.06 16.37 17.56
CA LEU A 502 2.91 16.82 16.76
C LEU A 502 2.20 15.66 16.05
N LEU A 503 2.84 14.49 15.95
CA LEU A 503 2.29 13.25 15.41
C LEU A 503 1.49 12.43 16.45
N GLN A 504 1.37 12.91 17.68
CA GLN A 504 0.53 12.29 18.70
C GLN A 504 -0.93 12.66 18.43
N PRO A 505 -1.88 11.71 18.35
CA PRO A 505 -3.28 12.04 18.06
C PRO A 505 -3.95 13.03 19.03
N ALA A 506 -3.41 13.18 20.24
CA ALA A 506 -3.79 14.22 21.21
C ALA A 506 -3.40 15.65 20.78
N ALA A 507 -2.27 15.84 20.11
CA ALA A 507 -1.78 17.14 19.66
C ALA A 507 -2.72 17.75 18.60
N SER A 508 -2.85 19.07 18.59
CA SER A 508 -3.63 19.81 17.58
C SER A 508 -3.05 21.19 17.34
N GLN A 509 -3.11 21.68 16.11
CA GLN A 509 -2.72 23.05 15.75
C GLN A 509 -3.96 23.86 15.33
N MET A 510 -3.94 25.18 15.52
CA MET A 510 -5.05 26.07 15.14
C MET A 510 -4.68 26.83 13.87
N ILE A 511 -5.40 26.59 12.77
CA ILE A 511 -5.08 27.12 11.44
C ILE A 511 -6.26 27.94 10.90
N ALA A 512 -5.97 29.13 10.36
CA ALA A 512 -6.99 30.02 9.79
C ALA A 512 -7.71 29.38 8.60
N ALA A 513 -9.03 29.57 8.49
CA ALA A 513 -9.91 28.82 7.57
C ALA A 513 -9.54 28.86 6.06
N ARG A 514 -8.75 29.87 5.64
CA ARG A 514 -8.31 30.09 4.24
C ARG A 514 -6.89 29.59 3.95
N THR A 515 -6.18 29.04 4.93
CA THR A 515 -4.85 28.47 4.71
C THR A 515 -4.94 27.32 3.71
N ALA A 516 -3.98 27.25 2.79
CA ALA A 516 -3.80 26.14 1.88
C ALA A 516 -2.29 25.90 1.77
N ALA A 517 -1.83 24.70 2.12
CA ALA A 517 -0.41 24.37 2.17
C ALA A 517 -0.14 22.93 1.71
N ASP A 518 1.10 22.64 1.36
CA ASP A 518 1.59 21.36 0.87
C ASP A 518 1.69 20.27 1.95
N TRP A 519 1.79 20.66 3.22
CA TRP A 519 1.74 19.78 4.39
C TRP A 519 0.33 19.57 4.97
N LEU A 520 -0.71 20.16 4.37
CA LEU A 520 -2.07 20.23 4.92
C LEU A 520 -3.11 19.65 3.96
N GLY A 521 -3.75 18.56 4.39
CA GLY A 521 -4.87 17.90 3.71
C GLY A 521 -5.98 17.55 4.69
N PHE A 522 -6.65 16.41 4.50
CA PHE A 522 -7.85 16.03 5.26
C PHE A 522 -8.31 14.58 4.99
N ARG A 523 -9.07 14.00 5.92
CA ARG A 523 -9.98 12.86 5.68
C ARG A 523 -11.43 13.23 6.01
N CYS A 524 -12.39 12.42 5.57
CA CYS A 524 -13.81 12.63 5.88
C CYS A 524 -14.36 11.56 6.85
N VAL A 525 -15.51 11.84 7.46
CA VAL A 525 -16.31 10.89 8.24
C VAL A 525 -17.76 10.85 7.76
N GLN A 526 -18.46 9.77 8.08
CA GLN A 526 -19.88 9.60 7.81
C GLN A 526 -20.56 9.00 9.04
N ASP A 527 -21.72 9.53 9.41
CA ASP A 527 -22.52 9.02 10.51
C ASP A 527 -22.98 7.57 10.25
N ALA A 528 -23.12 6.75 11.30
CA ALA A 528 -23.66 5.40 11.15
C ALA A 528 -25.18 5.45 10.83
N PRO A 529 -25.70 4.50 10.03
CA PRO A 529 -27.11 4.43 9.64
C PRO A 529 -28.04 3.84 10.72
#